data_AF-A0AAU6Q5X2-F1
#
_entry.id   AF-A0AAU6Q5X2-F1
#
_cell.length_a   1.000
_cell.length_b   1.000
_cell.length_c   1.000
_cell.angle_alpha   90.00
_cell.angle_beta   90.00
_cell.angle_gamma   90.00
#
_symmetry.space_group_name_H-M   'P 1'
#
loop_
_entity.id
_entity.type
_entity.pdbx_description
1 polymer ?
#
loop_
_entity_poly.entity_id
_entity_poly.type
_entity_poly.pdbx_seq_one_letter_code
_entity_poly.pdbx_strand_id
1 'polypeptide(L)'
;MSYLDSFFAKNSASALIAQPSGIGAPRRFVLGGRILEVLLQIVLLKPGGQAGFHTAPLRFTELLDELRERYGIYIDRLPAELGEASVSDHTALRENIDAMKVRLRELGFYKDLSDASATQFVTPRYMVAKTNKAEGAA
;
A
#
# COMPACT_ATOMS: atom_id res chain seq x y z
N MET A 1 -4.45 -16.10 -24.69
CA MET A 1 -4.17 -15.41 -23.40
C MET A 1 -2.67 -15.23 -23.31
N SER A 2 -2.17 -14.00 -23.14
CA SER A 2 -0.71 -13.77 -23.05
C SER A 2 -0.19 -14.28 -21.71
N TYR A 3 1.03 -14.83 -21.65
CA TYR A 3 1.65 -15.27 -20.39
C TYR A 3 1.71 -14.15 -19.33
N LEU A 4 1.87 -12.90 -19.76
CA LEU A 4 1.81 -11.73 -18.89
C LEU A 4 0.41 -11.54 -18.25
N ASP A 5 -0.66 -11.86 -18.97
CA ASP A 5 -2.03 -11.74 -18.44
C ASP A 5 -2.27 -12.74 -17.32
N SER A 6 -1.76 -13.97 -17.48
CA SER A 6 -1.84 -15.02 -16.46
C SER A 6 -0.94 -14.71 -15.26
N PHE A 7 0.30 -14.27 -15.51
CA PHE A 7 1.26 -13.93 -14.46
C PHE A 7 0.78 -12.77 -13.58
N PHE A 8 0.21 -11.72 -14.18
CA PHE A 8 -0.30 -10.56 -13.46
C PHE A 8 -1.77 -10.67 -13.06
N ALA A 9 -2.36 -11.87 -13.18
CA ALA A 9 -3.74 -12.16 -12.81
C ALA A 9 -4.74 -11.12 -13.32
N LYS A 10 -4.62 -10.75 -14.61
CA LYS A 10 -5.32 -9.59 -15.22
C LYS A 10 -6.81 -9.58 -14.89
N ASN A 11 -7.32 -8.42 -14.47
CA ASN A 11 -8.74 -8.20 -14.14
C ASN A 11 -9.28 -9.06 -12.97
N SER A 12 -8.41 -9.58 -12.09
CA SER A 12 -8.81 -10.29 -10.86
C SER A 12 -8.60 -9.46 -9.59
N ALA A 13 -9.05 -9.98 -8.43
CA ALA A 13 -8.81 -9.35 -7.12
C ALA A 13 -7.33 -9.33 -6.70
N SER A 14 -6.48 -10.15 -7.33
CA SER A 14 -5.03 -10.18 -7.11
C SER A 14 -4.28 -9.58 -8.30
N ALA A 15 -4.98 -8.84 -9.18
CA ALA A 15 -4.40 -8.30 -10.39
C ALA A 15 -3.30 -7.28 -10.10
N LEU A 16 -2.27 -7.32 -10.94
CA LEU A 16 -1.30 -6.24 -11.10
C LEU A 16 -1.53 -5.45 -12.40
N ILE A 17 -2.39 -5.96 -13.28
CA ILE A 17 -2.81 -5.30 -14.52
C ILE A 17 -4.33 -5.33 -14.62
N ALA A 18 -4.92 -4.18 -14.94
CA ALA A 18 -6.29 -4.07 -15.40
C ALA A 18 -6.32 -3.62 -16.86
N GLN A 19 -7.27 -4.16 -17.61
CA GLN A 19 -7.55 -3.74 -18.97
C GLN A 19 -9.07 -3.67 -19.14
N PRO A 20 -9.65 -2.48 -19.34
CA PRO A 20 -11.07 -2.33 -19.64
C PRO A 20 -11.45 -3.12 -20.90
N SER A 21 -12.70 -3.56 -20.98
CA SER A 21 -13.24 -4.17 -22.20
C SER A 21 -13.33 -3.13 -23.32
N GLY A 22 -12.82 -3.45 -24.50
CA GLY A 22 -12.84 -2.56 -25.67
C GLY A 22 -11.64 -2.77 -26.58
N ILE A 23 -11.85 -2.58 -27.88
CA ILE A 23 -10.75 -2.65 -28.86
C ILE A 23 -9.80 -1.48 -28.59
N GLY A 24 -8.52 -1.77 -28.36
CA GLY A 24 -7.50 -0.75 -28.09
C GLY A 24 -7.51 -0.17 -26.68
N ALA A 25 -8.30 -0.72 -25.74
CA ALA A 25 -8.30 -0.24 -24.36
C ALA A 25 -6.90 -0.39 -23.72
N PRO A 26 -6.34 0.70 -23.13
CA PRO A 26 -4.99 0.67 -22.60
C PRO A 26 -4.91 -0.23 -21.35
N ARG A 27 -3.77 -0.89 -21.21
CA ARG A 27 -3.43 -1.62 -19.98
C ARG A 27 -2.99 -0.64 -18.92
N ARG A 28 -3.48 -0.81 -17.71
CA ARG A 28 -3.13 0.01 -16.54
C ARG A 28 -2.57 -0.89 -15.46
N PHE A 29 -1.51 -0.43 -14.81
CA PHE A 29 -1.05 -1.05 -13.58
C PHE A 29 -2.07 -0.78 -12.48
N VAL A 30 -2.36 -1.81 -11.70
CA VAL A 30 -3.27 -1.72 -10.55
C VAL A 30 -2.68 -2.53 -9.41
N LEU A 31 -3.08 -2.22 -8.18
CA LEU A 31 -2.87 -3.09 -7.04
C LEU A 31 -4.22 -3.67 -6.63
N GLY A 32 -4.48 -4.92 -7.02
CA GLY A 32 -5.67 -5.64 -6.60
C GLY A 32 -5.76 -5.71 -5.08
N GLY A 33 -6.98 -5.70 -4.53
CA GLY A 33 -7.18 -5.62 -3.08
C GLY A 33 -6.46 -6.71 -2.29
N ARG A 34 -6.42 -7.96 -2.81
CA ARG A 34 -5.76 -9.07 -2.12
C ARG A 34 -4.24 -8.93 -2.09
N ILE A 35 -3.63 -8.52 -3.19
CA ILE A 35 -2.17 -8.31 -3.24
C ILE A 35 -1.79 -7.08 -2.41
N LEU A 36 -2.60 -6.02 -2.45
CA LEU A 36 -2.40 -4.84 -1.63
C LEU A 36 -2.48 -5.17 -0.14
N GLU A 37 -3.48 -5.94 0.29
CA GLU A 37 -3.61 -6.36 1.69
C GLU A 37 -2.38 -7.13 2.19
N VAL A 38 -1.88 -8.09 1.41
CA VAL A 38 -0.66 -8.84 1.77
C VAL A 38 0.55 -7.92 1.85
N LEU A 39 0.70 -7.02 0.87
CA LEU A 39 1.80 -6.04 0.86
C LEU A 39 1.77 -5.15 2.11
N LEU A 40 0.60 -4.65 2.48
CA LEU A 40 0.41 -3.81 3.67
C LEU A 40 0.77 -4.55 4.96
N GLN A 41 0.38 -5.82 5.08
CA GLN A 41 0.76 -6.63 6.25
C GLN A 41 2.28 -6.77 6.38
N ILE A 42 2.98 -6.98 5.26
CA ILE A 42 4.44 -7.11 5.24
C ILE A 42 5.12 -5.76 5.54
N VAL A 43 4.57 -4.64 5.08
CA VAL A 43 5.11 -3.30 5.35
C VAL A 43 4.97 -2.90 6.82
N LEU A 44 3.85 -3.27 7.46
CA LEU A 44 3.58 -2.96 8.86
C LEU A 44 4.34 -3.87 9.84
N LEU A 45 5.04 -4.89 9.34
CA LEU A 45 5.86 -5.78 10.14
C LEU A 45 7.21 -5.12 10.45
N LYS A 46 7.53 -4.99 11.74
CA LYS A 46 8.78 -4.43 12.24
C LYS A 46 9.59 -5.50 13.00
N PRO A 47 10.92 -5.49 12.91
CA PRO A 47 11.75 -6.44 13.65
C PRO A 47 11.64 -6.22 15.17
N GLY A 48 11.85 -7.29 15.94
CA GLY A 48 11.84 -7.29 17.41
C GLY A 48 10.63 -8.01 18.01
N GLY A 49 10.62 -8.14 19.35
CA GLY A 49 9.68 -9.02 20.06
C GLY A 49 10.18 -10.46 20.13
N GLN A 50 9.50 -11.33 20.88
CA GLN A 50 9.95 -12.72 21.10
C GLN A 50 9.97 -13.57 19.82
N ALA A 51 9.03 -13.34 18.90
CA ALA A 51 8.97 -14.07 17.62
C ALA A 51 9.90 -13.49 16.55
N GLY A 52 10.75 -12.52 16.89
CA GLY A 52 11.62 -11.79 15.95
C GLY A 52 10.94 -10.66 15.19
N PHE A 53 9.60 -10.60 15.19
CA PHE A 53 8.81 -9.57 14.53
C PHE A 53 7.56 -9.19 15.33
N HIS A 54 7.07 -7.97 15.13
CA HIS A 54 5.79 -7.48 15.63
C HIS A 54 5.17 -6.52 14.62
N THR A 55 3.85 -6.33 14.68
CA THR A 55 3.15 -5.36 13.80
C THR A 55 2.97 -4.03 14.51
N ALA A 56 3.23 -2.93 13.82
CA ALA A 56 3.03 -1.58 14.34
C ALA A 56 2.26 -0.72 13.33
N PRO A 57 1.38 0.20 13.79
CA PRO A 57 0.79 1.21 12.93
C PRO A 57 1.86 2.11 12.31
N LEU A 58 1.56 2.64 11.12
CA LEU A 58 2.45 3.51 10.37
C LEU A 58 1.66 4.73 9.88
N ARG A 59 2.27 5.91 9.76
CA ARG A 59 1.59 7.06 9.15
C ARG A 59 1.37 6.78 7.67
N PHE A 60 0.32 7.34 7.09
CA PHE A 60 0.06 7.19 5.66
C PHE A 60 1.22 7.72 4.81
N THR A 61 1.86 8.83 5.19
CA THR A 61 3.04 9.37 4.49
C THR A 61 4.24 8.42 4.55
N GLU A 62 4.51 7.86 5.73
CA GLU A 62 5.55 6.86 5.93
C GLU A 62 5.28 5.59 5.10
N LEU A 63 4.00 5.23 4.90
CA LEU A 63 3.65 4.09 4.05
C LEU A 63 4.07 4.35 2.61
N LEU A 64 3.83 5.56 2.10
CA LEU A 64 4.25 5.93 0.75
C LEU A 64 5.78 5.89 0.61
N ASP A 65 6.50 6.33 1.64
CA ASP A 65 7.96 6.27 1.67
C ASP A 65 8.46 4.81 1.68
N GLU A 66 7.90 3.94 2.52
CA GLU A 66 8.24 2.50 2.56
C GLU A 66 7.94 1.80 1.23
N LEU A 67 6.79 2.12 0.60
CA LEU A 67 6.43 1.56 -0.71
C LEU A 67 7.43 1.98 -1.80
N ARG A 68 7.87 3.24 -1.76
CA ARG A 68 8.86 3.78 -2.69
C ARG A 68 10.23 3.17 -2.46
N GLU A 69 10.74 3.21 -1.23
CA GLU A 69 12.12 2.84 -0.92
C GLU A 69 12.36 1.34 -0.97
N ARG A 70 11.38 0.54 -0.53
CA ARG A 70 11.55 -0.91 -0.45
C ARG A 70 11.10 -1.64 -1.71
N TYR A 71 10.12 -1.11 -2.44
CA TYR A 71 9.51 -1.79 -3.59
C TYR A 71 9.55 -0.99 -4.89
N GLY A 72 10.05 0.26 -4.88
CA GLY A 72 10.03 1.12 -6.06
C GLY A 72 8.64 1.51 -6.52
N ILE A 73 7.63 1.46 -5.64
CA ILE A 73 6.24 1.79 -5.97
C ILE A 73 5.98 3.25 -5.62
N TYR A 74 5.85 4.07 -6.66
CA TYR A 74 5.61 5.51 -6.54
C TYR A 74 4.11 5.79 -6.68
N ILE A 75 3.53 6.50 -5.70
CA ILE A 75 2.09 6.83 -5.65
C ILE A 75 1.87 8.35 -5.68
N ASP A 76 2.65 9.11 -4.90
CA ASP A 76 2.48 10.54 -4.67
C ASP A 76 3.39 11.44 -5.51
N ARG A 77 4.45 10.89 -6.10
CA ARG A 77 5.45 11.64 -6.88
C ARG A 77 6.00 10.81 -8.02
N LEU A 78 6.64 11.47 -8.99
CA LEU A 78 7.43 10.77 -10.01
C LEU A 78 8.82 10.40 -9.46
N PRO A 79 9.44 9.30 -9.94
CA PRO A 79 10.86 9.04 -9.79
C PRO A 79 11.70 10.20 -10.36
N ALA A 80 12.83 10.51 -9.72
CA ALA A 80 13.68 11.63 -10.11
C ALA A 80 14.24 11.47 -11.55
N GLU A 81 14.38 10.23 -12.01
CA GLU A 81 14.88 9.86 -13.34
C GLU A 81 13.91 10.24 -14.47
N LEU A 82 12.64 10.49 -14.18
CA LEU A 82 11.62 10.89 -15.17
C LEU A 82 11.54 12.41 -15.37
N GLY A 83 12.26 13.20 -14.56
CA GLY A 83 12.25 14.66 -14.63
C GLY A 83 11.11 15.32 -13.85
N GLU A 84 10.86 16.60 -14.12
CA GLU A 84 9.83 17.38 -13.44
C GLU A 84 8.43 16.97 -13.89
N ALA A 85 7.52 16.86 -12.92
CA ALA A 85 6.12 16.53 -13.17
C ALA A 85 5.41 17.66 -13.90
N SER A 86 4.66 17.32 -14.96
CA SER A 86 3.74 18.24 -15.60
C SER A 86 2.49 18.48 -14.74
N VAL A 87 1.66 19.46 -15.12
CA VAL A 87 0.37 19.71 -14.46
C VAL A 87 -0.52 18.46 -14.48
N SER A 88 -0.57 17.75 -15.61
CA SER A 88 -1.33 16.50 -15.73
C SER A 88 -0.78 15.39 -14.82
N ASP A 89 0.53 15.33 -14.63
CA ASP A 89 1.15 14.35 -13.72
C ASP A 89 0.76 14.65 -12.28
N HIS A 90 0.81 15.91 -11.86
CA HIS A 90 0.35 16.30 -10.51
C HIS A 90 -1.12 15.95 -10.26
N THR A 91 -1.99 16.13 -11.26
CA THR A 91 -3.39 15.69 -11.16
C THR A 91 -3.49 14.17 -11.00
N ALA A 92 -2.80 13.40 -11.84
CA ALA A 92 -2.81 11.94 -11.77
C ALA A 92 -2.24 11.41 -10.43
N LEU A 93 -1.18 12.01 -9.91
CA LEU A 93 -0.58 11.64 -8.63
C LEU A 93 -1.53 11.92 -7.45
N ARG A 94 -2.27 13.04 -7.50
CA ARG A 94 -3.31 13.32 -6.50
C ARG A 94 -4.44 12.30 -6.55
N GLU A 95 -4.90 11.94 -7.74
CA GLU A 95 -5.91 10.90 -7.95
C GLU A 95 -5.42 9.53 -7.42
N ASN A 96 -4.14 9.20 -7.61
CA ASN A 96 -3.54 7.98 -7.07
C ASN A 96 -3.56 7.96 -5.53
N ILE A 97 -3.23 9.08 -4.88
CA ILE A 97 -3.30 9.21 -3.42
C ILE A 97 -4.73 9.01 -2.92
N ASP A 98 -5.70 9.66 -3.55
CA ASP A 98 -7.11 9.57 -3.15
C ASP A 98 -7.64 8.14 -3.35
N ALA A 99 -7.32 7.52 -4.48
CA ALA A 99 -7.66 6.12 -4.75
C ALA A 99 -7.01 5.15 -3.75
N MET A 100 -5.75 5.38 -3.38
CA MET A 100 -5.05 4.57 -2.39
C MET A 100 -5.73 4.67 -1.01
N LYS A 101 -6.11 5.89 -0.57
CA LYS A 101 -6.84 6.08 0.69
C LYS A 101 -8.19 5.34 0.69
N VAL A 102 -8.93 5.42 -0.41
CA VAL A 102 -10.18 4.66 -0.59
C VAL A 102 -9.93 3.15 -0.47
N ARG A 103 -8.93 2.61 -1.17
CA ARG A 103 -8.58 1.19 -1.07
C ARG A 103 -8.18 0.77 0.33
N LEU A 104 -7.40 1.58 1.05
CA LEU A 104 -7.03 1.27 2.43
C LEU A 104 -8.24 1.23 3.37
N ARG A 105 -9.24 2.10 3.16
CA ARG A 105 -10.52 2.08 3.90
C ARG A 105 -11.31 0.82 3.59
N GLU A 106 -11.48 0.48 2.32
CA GLU A 106 -12.19 -0.73 1.88
C GLU A 106 -11.57 -2.00 2.48
N LEU A 107 -10.23 -2.07 2.55
CA LEU A 107 -9.50 -3.19 3.11
C LEU A 107 -9.45 -3.19 4.65
N GLY A 108 -9.94 -2.14 5.31
CA GLY A 108 -9.98 -2.00 6.77
C GLY A 108 -8.64 -1.61 7.41
N PHE A 109 -7.67 -1.13 6.64
CA PHE A 109 -6.36 -0.67 7.14
C PHE A 109 -6.35 0.81 7.52
N TYR A 110 -7.41 1.56 7.19
CA TYR A 110 -7.47 2.99 7.37
C TYR A 110 -8.77 3.40 8.07
N LYS A 111 -8.64 4.11 9.18
CA LYS A 111 -9.77 4.67 9.92
C LYS A 111 -9.70 6.18 9.88
N ASP A 112 -10.81 6.81 9.47
CA ASP A 112 -10.94 8.25 9.53
C ASP A 112 -11.09 8.67 11.00
N LEU A 113 -10.00 9.20 11.56
CA LEU A 113 -10.08 9.99 12.78
C LEU A 113 -10.70 11.33 12.40
N SER A 114 -11.96 11.51 12.82
CA SER A 114 -12.69 12.77 12.74
C SER A 114 -11.84 13.93 13.32
N ASP A 115 -11.83 15.05 12.60
CA ASP A 115 -11.45 16.42 13.03
C ASP A 115 -10.00 16.92 13.09
N ALA A 116 -8.96 16.16 12.76
CA ALA A 116 -7.64 16.79 12.56
C ALA A 116 -6.80 16.10 11.48
N SER A 117 -6.56 16.81 10.38
CA SER A 117 -5.75 16.40 9.22
C SER A 117 -4.29 16.03 9.54
N ALA A 118 -3.86 16.07 10.80
CA ALA A 118 -2.46 16.05 11.16
C ALA A 118 -1.81 14.66 11.21
N THR A 119 -2.55 13.55 11.36
CA THR A 119 -1.92 12.22 11.22
C THR A 119 -2.92 11.09 10.93
N GLN A 120 -3.06 10.76 9.65
CA GLN A 120 -3.82 9.58 9.22
C GLN A 120 -2.91 8.34 9.35
N PHE A 121 -3.34 7.35 10.14
CA PHE A 121 -2.58 6.12 10.39
C PHE A 121 -3.15 4.93 9.61
N VAL A 122 -2.23 4.07 9.20
CA VAL A 122 -2.49 2.75 8.62
C VAL A 122 -2.27 1.73 9.73
N THR A 123 -3.34 1.06 10.14
CA THR A 123 -3.31 0.10 11.26
C THR A 123 -3.31 -1.34 10.76
N PRO A 124 -2.47 -2.22 11.32
CA PRO A 124 -2.43 -3.61 10.91
C PRO A 124 -3.74 -4.33 11.26
N ARG A 125 -4.28 -5.11 10.33
CA ARG A 125 -5.45 -5.97 10.58
C ARG A 125 -5.13 -7.22 11.39
N TYR A 126 -3.93 -7.74 11.22
CA TYR A 126 -3.45 -8.93 11.93
C TYR A 126 -2.37 -8.50 12.91
N MET A 127 -2.66 -8.63 14.20
CA MET A 127 -1.75 -8.18 15.25
C MET A 127 -0.76 -9.27 15.60
N VAL A 128 0.53 -8.96 15.46
CA VAL A 128 1.62 -9.75 16.05
C VAL A 128 2.15 -8.97 17.25
N ALA A 129 1.92 -9.49 18.46
CA ALA A 129 2.23 -8.80 19.69
C ALA A 129 3.74 -8.67 19.91
N LYS A 130 4.17 -7.49 20.38
CA LYS A 130 5.51 -7.28 20.94
C LYS A 130 5.52 -7.76 22.39
N THR A 131 5.57 -9.08 22.62
CA THR A 131 5.67 -9.60 23.99
C THR A 131 7.04 -9.23 24.58
N ASN A 132 7.05 -8.30 25.53
CA ASN A 132 8.22 -7.99 26.35
C ASN A 132 8.29 -9.03 27.49
N LYS A 133 9.47 -9.61 27.73
CA LYS A 133 9.68 -10.48 28.89
C LYS A 133 10.06 -9.63 30.10
N ALA A 134 9.10 -9.37 30.98
CA ALA A 134 9.20 -9.13 32.42
C ALA A 134 7.76 -9.27 32.93
N GLU A 135 7.38 -10.27 33.73
CA GLU A 135 7.79 -10.44 35.11
C GLU A 135 8.10 -11.90 35.45
N GLY A 136 9.24 -12.08 36.10
CA GLY A 136 9.75 -13.32 36.65
C GLY A 136 10.93 -12.94 37.52
N ALA A 137 10.65 -12.26 38.63
CA ALA A 137 11.60 -12.04 39.71
C ALA A 137 10.81 -12.06 41.03
N ALA A 138 10.91 -13.23 41.68
CA ALA A 138 10.80 -13.55 43.10
C ALA A 138 9.68 -12.91 43.92
#